data_AF-A0A3C1HBQ4-F1
#
_entry.id   AF-A0A3C1HBQ4-F1
#
_cell.length_a   1.000
_cell.length_b   1.000
_cell.length_c   1.000
_cell.angle_alpha   90.00
_cell.angle_beta   90.00
_cell.angle_gamma   90.00
#
_symmetry.space_group_name_H-M   'P 1'
#
loop_
_entity.id
_entity.type
_entity.pdbx_description
1 polymer ?
#
loop_
_entity_poly.entity_id
_entity_poly.type
_entity_poly.pdbx_seq_one_letter_code
_entity_poly.pdbx_strand_id
1 'polypeptide(L)'
;MAEVLGRLSGSTPPAAAPAPPAHKDCGCGGKGGSGPALRGKFGVFTDANEAAAAASEAYGQLQKSGIAGRVKIIEIVKAMCEANADAWGRLELEETKIGRLDHKIEKLKIIKLV
;
A
#
# COMPACT_ATOMS: atom_id res chain seq x y z
N MET A 1 3.20 -26.58 -21.37
CA MET A 1 4.31 -25.71 -20.90
C MET A 1 5.14 -25.07 -22.02
N ALA A 2 5.19 -25.64 -23.24
CA ALA A 2 5.93 -25.05 -24.36
C ALA A 2 5.36 -23.71 -24.87
N GLU A 3 4.04 -23.55 -24.85
CA GLU A 3 3.36 -22.34 -25.36
C GLU A 3 3.64 -21.09 -24.51
N VAL A 4 3.74 -21.24 -23.18
CA VAL A 4 4.06 -20.14 -22.26
C VAL A 4 5.50 -19.66 -22.46
N LEU A 5 6.43 -20.59 -22.73
CA LEU A 5 7.83 -20.25 -22.97
C LEU A 5 8.04 -19.54 -24.31
N GLY A 6 7.25 -19.89 -25.34
CA GLY A 6 7.27 -19.21 -26.63
C GLY A 6 6.88 -17.73 -26.56
N ARG A 7 5.99 -17.35 -25.63
CA ARG A 7 5.55 -15.96 -25.41
C ARG A 7 6.60 -15.10 -24.70
N LEU A 8 7.57 -15.71 -24.03
CA LEU A 8 8.67 -15.00 -23.33
C LEU A 8 9.84 -14.69 -24.26
N SER A 9 10.01 -15.45 -25.35
CA SER A 9 11.17 -15.30 -26.25
C SER A 9 10.96 -14.30 -27.40
N GLY A 10 9.74 -13.76 -27.58
CA GLY A 10 9.35 -12.99 -28.76
C GLY A 10 9.01 -11.52 -28.55
N SER A 11 9.08 -10.98 -27.33
CA SER A 11 8.86 -9.55 -27.09
C SER A 11 10.13 -8.92 -26.57
N THR A 12 10.90 -8.29 -27.46
CA THR A 12 11.66 -7.11 -27.07
C THR A 12 10.64 -6.13 -26.49
N PRO A 13 10.68 -5.78 -25.18
CA PRO A 13 9.80 -4.75 -24.69
C PRO A 13 10.07 -3.49 -25.54
N PRO A 14 9.05 -2.80 -26.07
CA PRO A 14 9.28 -1.47 -26.58
C PRO A 14 10.00 -0.71 -25.46
N ALA A 15 11.10 -0.03 -25.80
CA ALA A 15 11.81 0.81 -24.86
C ALA A 15 10.76 1.59 -24.07
N ALA A 16 10.73 1.40 -22.75
CA ALA A 16 9.75 2.05 -21.90
C ALA A 16 9.75 3.52 -22.30
N ALA A 17 8.62 4.02 -22.81
CA ALA A 17 8.47 5.43 -23.06
C ALA A 17 8.93 6.13 -21.77
N PRO A 18 9.81 7.14 -21.86
CA PRO A 18 10.26 7.83 -20.67
C PRO A 18 9.01 8.22 -19.88
N ALA A 19 8.98 7.87 -18.60
CA ALA A 19 7.90 8.29 -17.73
C ALA A 19 7.68 9.79 -17.99
N PRO A 20 6.42 10.23 -18.17
CA PRO A 20 6.16 11.65 -18.36
C PRO A 20 6.88 12.41 -17.24
N PRO A 21 7.51 13.57 -17.56
CA PRO A 21 8.21 14.33 -16.55
C PRO A 21 7.27 14.51 -15.37
N ALA A 22 7.76 14.24 -14.15
CA ALA A 22 7.00 14.47 -12.94
C ALA A 22 6.37 15.86 -13.06
N HIS A 23 5.03 15.93 -13.06
CA HIS A 23 4.36 17.22 -13.01
C HIS A 23 4.92 17.91 -11.77
N LYS A 24 5.63 19.02 -11.98
CA LYS A 24 6.37 19.70 -10.91
C LYS A 24 5.47 20.20 -9.79
N ASP A 25 4.16 20.19 -10.01
CA ASP A 25 3.16 20.64 -9.07
C ASP A 25 1.97 19.67 -9.11
N CYS A 26 2.04 18.58 -8.33
CA CYS A 26 0.87 18.30 -7.49
C CYS A 26 0.64 19.61 -6.73
N GLY A 27 -0.56 20.21 -6.77
CA GLY A 27 -0.86 21.49 -6.10
C GLY A 27 -0.59 21.52 -4.58
N CYS A 28 -0.03 20.45 -4.03
CA CYS A 28 0.70 20.43 -2.78
C CYS A 28 1.99 21.25 -2.87
N GLY A 29 1.95 22.51 -2.42
CA GLY A 29 3.13 23.39 -2.25
C GLY A 29 4.12 22.93 -1.15
N GLY A 30 4.19 21.64 -0.87
CA GLY A 30 5.03 21.05 0.16
C GLY A 30 6.50 21.07 -0.25
N LYS A 31 7.33 21.77 0.52
CA LYS A 31 8.78 21.65 0.43
C LYS A 31 9.15 20.25 0.92
N GLY A 32 9.44 19.35 -0.02
CA GLY A 32 9.91 17.99 0.27
C GLY A 32 11.03 18.06 1.30
N GLY A 33 10.74 17.59 2.51
CA GLY A 33 11.70 17.70 3.59
C GLY A 33 12.90 16.80 3.32
N SER A 34 14.10 17.24 3.68
CA SER A 34 15.34 16.45 3.69
C SER A 34 15.55 15.86 5.09
N GLY A 35 15.46 14.54 5.28
CA GLY A 35 15.51 13.93 6.63
C GLY A 35 14.89 12.52 6.73
N PRO A 36 15.50 11.58 7.47
CA PRO A 36 15.09 10.18 7.43
C PRO A 36 13.72 9.93 8.11
N ALA A 37 12.85 9.19 7.41
CA ALA A 37 11.74 8.29 7.78
C ALA A 37 10.88 8.47 9.07
N LEU A 38 11.02 9.55 9.84
CA LEU A 38 10.11 9.93 10.93
C LEU A 38 9.20 11.09 10.53
N ARG A 39 8.93 11.19 9.23
CA ARG A 39 7.93 12.10 8.69
C ARG A 39 6.58 11.39 8.75
N GLY A 40 5.57 12.08 9.28
CA GLY A 40 4.22 11.55 9.42
C GLY A 40 3.98 10.66 10.64
N LYS A 41 2.74 10.66 11.13
CA LYS A 41 2.29 9.81 12.25
C LYS A 41 1.61 8.57 11.67
N PHE A 42 2.22 7.40 11.83
CA PHE A 42 1.71 6.11 11.31
C PHE A 42 1.39 6.13 9.79
N GLY A 43 2.20 6.82 8.98
CA GLY A 43 1.99 6.92 7.54
C GLY A 43 1.02 8.00 7.08
N VAL A 44 0.54 8.86 7.99
CA VAL A 44 -0.23 10.07 7.65
C VAL A 44 0.71 11.26 7.48
N PHE A 45 0.69 11.89 6.31
CA PHE A 45 1.56 13.01 5.92
C PHE A 45 0.74 14.27 5.62
N THR A 46 1.40 15.42 5.63
CA THR A 46 0.73 16.71 5.36
C THR A 46 0.41 16.85 3.87
N ASP A 47 1.24 16.26 3.01
CA ASP A 47 1.07 16.34 1.57
C ASP A 47 1.49 15.05 0.83
N ALA A 48 1.07 14.95 -0.43
CA ALA A 48 1.27 13.77 -1.26
C ALA A 48 2.72 13.54 -1.68
N ASN A 49 3.53 14.60 -1.82
CA ASN A 49 4.94 14.46 -2.20
C ASN A 49 5.72 13.82 -1.04
N GLU A 50 5.45 14.25 0.18
CA GLU A 50 6.04 13.66 1.39
C GLU A 50 5.66 12.17 1.54
N ALA A 51 4.39 11.84 1.32
CA ALA A 51 3.91 10.45 1.34
C ALA A 51 4.60 9.58 0.26
N ALA A 52 4.75 10.09 -0.96
CA ALA A 52 5.40 9.37 -2.06
C ALA A 52 6.90 9.12 -1.78
N ALA A 53 7.59 10.11 -1.23
CA ALA A 53 9.00 9.97 -0.83
C ALA A 53 9.16 8.89 0.25
N ALA A 54 8.34 8.95 1.31
CA ALA A 54 8.39 7.96 2.39
C ALA A 54 8.03 6.54 1.92
N ALA A 55 7.06 6.40 1.02
CA ALA A 55 6.70 5.10 0.43
C ALA A 55 7.85 4.51 -0.40
N SER A 56 8.57 5.34 -1.16
CA SER A 56 9.73 4.92 -1.95
C SER A 56 10.88 4.40 -1.06
N GLU A 57 11.16 5.10 0.03
CA GLU A 57 12.16 4.67 1.02
C GLU A 57 11.77 3.35 1.70
N ALA A 58 10.52 3.25 2.16
CA ALA A 58 9.99 2.04 2.80
C ALA A 58 9.99 0.84 1.84
N TYR A 59 9.71 1.05 0.56
CA TYR A 59 9.80 0.01 -0.47
C TYR A 59 11.22 -0.58 -0.55
N GLY A 60 12.25 0.26 -0.55
CA GLY A 60 13.65 -0.20 -0.55
C GLY A 60 14.00 -1.06 0.67
N GLN A 61 13.41 -0.76 1.84
CA GLN A 61 13.57 -1.57 3.05
C GLN A 61 12.80 -2.90 2.94
N LEU A 62 11.56 -2.86 2.44
CA LEU A 62 10.72 -4.04 2.25
C LEU A 62 11.33 -5.02 1.24
N GLN A 63 11.91 -4.52 0.15
CA GLN A 63 12.62 -5.35 -0.82
C GLN A 63 13.75 -6.16 -0.17
N LYS A 64 14.57 -5.49 0.67
CA LYS A 64 15.69 -6.13 1.40
C LYS A 64 15.23 -7.18 2.40
N SER A 65 14.01 -7.06 2.93
CA SER A 65 13.46 -8.00 3.93
C SER A 65 13.07 -9.38 3.36
N GLY A 66 12.97 -9.52 2.03
CA GLY A 66 12.65 -10.80 1.38
C GLY A 66 11.24 -11.33 1.68
N ILE A 67 11.00 -12.61 1.36
CA ILE A 67 9.67 -13.25 1.54
C ILE A 67 9.30 -13.35 3.02
N ALA A 68 10.23 -13.74 3.88
CA ALA A 68 9.99 -13.92 5.31
C ALA A 68 9.54 -12.60 5.98
N GLY A 69 10.17 -11.48 5.64
CA GLY A 69 9.76 -10.15 6.13
C GLY A 69 8.34 -9.80 5.69
N ARG A 70 8.00 -10.06 4.41
CA ARG A 70 6.65 -9.82 3.88
C ARG A 70 5.59 -10.69 4.57
N VAL A 71 5.87 -11.97 4.79
CA VAL A 71 4.95 -12.86 5.52
C VAL A 71 4.71 -12.33 6.93
N LYS A 72 5.76 -11.94 7.66
CA LYS A 72 5.61 -11.36 9.00
C LYS A 72 4.74 -10.09 9.00
N ILE A 73 4.93 -9.20 8.03
CA ILE A 73 4.12 -7.98 7.91
C ILE A 73 2.66 -8.33 7.61
N ILE A 74 2.40 -9.28 6.70
CA ILE A 74 1.05 -9.75 6.39
C ILE A 74 0.37 -10.26 7.67
N GLU A 75 1.02 -11.12 8.44
CA GLU A 75 0.45 -11.66 9.68
C GLU A 75 0.13 -10.58 10.71
N ILE A 76 0.98 -9.55 10.84
CA ILE A 76 0.71 -8.40 11.71
C ILE A 76 -0.56 -7.67 11.25
N VAL A 77 -0.71 -7.40 9.95
CA VAL A 77 -1.90 -6.73 9.40
C VAL A 77 -3.16 -7.57 9.60
N LYS A 78 -3.10 -8.88 9.32
CA LYS A 78 -4.23 -9.80 9.54
C LYS A 78 -4.65 -9.83 11.02
N ALA A 79 -3.70 -9.89 11.93
CA ALA A 79 -3.97 -9.86 13.37
C ALA A 79 -4.60 -8.53 13.81
N MET A 80 -4.15 -7.39 13.27
CA MET A 80 -4.76 -6.09 13.55
C MET A 80 -6.21 -6.02 13.04
N CYS A 81 -6.51 -6.52 11.84
CA CYS A 81 -7.88 -6.54 11.32
C CYS A 81 -8.83 -7.34 12.21
N GLU A 82 -8.42 -8.52 12.66
CA GLU A 82 -9.25 -9.35 13.54
C GLU A 82 -9.43 -8.71 14.92
N ALA A 83 -8.35 -8.22 15.53
CA ALA A 83 -8.38 -7.61 16.87
C ALA A 83 -9.24 -6.33 16.93
N ASN A 84 -9.37 -5.63 15.81
CA ASN A 84 -10.11 -4.36 15.72
C ASN A 84 -11.42 -4.47 14.93
N ALA A 85 -11.86 -5.67 14.55
CA ALA A 85 -12.96 -5.87 13.59
C ALA A 85 -14.24 -5.10 13.96
N ASP A 86 -14.66 -5.18 15.21
CA ASP A 86 -15.86 -4.50 15.71
C ASP A 86 -15.71 -2.97 15.70
N ALA A 87 -14.57 -2.45 16.14
CA ALA A 87 -14.31 -1.02 16.22
C ALA A 87 -14.19 -0.39 14.81
N TRP A 88 -13.44 -1.03 13.91
CA TRP A 88 -13.23 -0.53 12.55
C TRP A 88 -14.48 -0.69 11.68
N GLY A 89 -15.23 -1.78 11.83
CA GLY A 89 -16.50 -1.95 11.11
C GLY A 89 -17.53 -0.89 11.49
N ARG A 90 -17.56 -0.48 12.76
CA ARG A 90 -18.38 0.64 13.23
C ARG A 90 -17.89 1.97 12.66
N LEU A 91 -16.59 2.25 12.74
CA LEU A 91 -15.99 3.47 12.21
C LEU A 91 -16.29 3.64 10.71
N GLU A 92 -16.13 2.57 9.90
CA GLU A 92 -16.43 2.58 8.47
C GLU A 92 -17.92 2.89 8.20
N LEU A 93 -18.85 2.31 8.96
CA LEU A 93 -20.28 2.62 8.82
C LEU A 93 -20.61 4.05 9.25
N GLU A 94 -19.98 4.53 10.31
CA GLU A 94 -20.21 5.86 10.85
C GLU A 94 -19.69 6.96 9.91
N GLU A 95 -18.56 6.73 9.24
CA GLU A 95 -18.01 7.67 8.25
C GLU A 95 -18.81 7.65 6.95
N THR A 96 -19.05 6.47 6.38
CA THR A 96 -19.59 6.35 5.02
C THR A 96 -21.11 6.33 4.96
N LYS A 97 -21.78 5.91 6.04
CA LYS A 97 -23.23 5.64 6.09
C LYS A 97 -23.75 4.62 5.07
N ILE A 98 -22.88 3.73 4.57
CA ILE A 98 -23.22 2.75 3.53
C ILE A 98 -23.12 1.31 4.07
N GLY A 99 -24.15 0.49 3.81
CA GLY A 99 -24.15 -0.96 4.05
C GLY A 99 -24.66 -1.38 5.42
N ARG A 100 -24.26 -2.58 5.88
CA ARG A 100 -24.66 -3.16 7.17
C ARG A 100 -23.44 -3.40 8.08
N LEU A 101 -23.61 -3.20 9.39
CA LEU A 101 -22.52 -3.28 10.37
C LEU A 101 -21.94 -4.69 10.51
N ASP A 102 -22.81 -5.69 10.65
CA ASP A 102 -22.45 -7.12 10.75
C ASP A 102 -21.55 -7.56 9.60
N HIS A 103 -21.89 -7.15 8.37
CA HIS A 103 -21.10 -7.45 7.18
C HIS A 103 -19.72 -6.78 7.18
N LYS A 104 -19.58 -5.56 7.71
CA LYS A 104 -18.29 -4.88 7.79
C LYS A 104 -17.36 -5.58 8.79
N ILE A 105 -17.90 -6.00 9.93
CA ILE A 105 -17.17 -6.75 10.97
C ILE A 105 -16.73 -8.11 10.41
N GLU A 106 -17.63 -8.85 9.76
CA GLU A 106 -17.32 -10.17 9.22
C GLU A 106 -16.24 -10.13 8.14
N LYS A 107 -16.27 -9.12 7.26
CA LYS A 107 -15.22 -8.91 6.25
C LYS A 107 -13.82 -8.76 6.87
N LEU A 108 -13.70 -8.12 8.03
CA LEU A 108 -12.42 -7.96 8.73
C LEU A 108 -11.95 -9.27 9.40
N LYS A 109 -12.88 -10.14 9.82
CA LYS A 109 -12.58 -11.46 10.42
C LYS A 109 -12.16 -12.50 9.38
N ILE A 110 -12.75 -12.46 8.18
CA ILE A 110 -12.48 -13.43 7.10
C ILE A 110 -11.07 -13.27 6.49
N ILE A 111 -10.36 -12.15 6.74
CA ILE A 111 -9.02 -11.87 6.20
C ILE A 111 -7.99 -12.99 6.48
N LYS A 112 -8.17 -13.81 7.52
CA LYS A 112 -7.27 -14.95 7.80
C LYS A 112 -7.51 -16.18 6.90
N LEU A 113 -8.61 -16.22 6.16
CA LEU A 113 -9.00 -17.33 5.29
C LEU A 113 -8.43 -17.22 3.85
N VAL A 114 -7.77 -16.11 3.51
CA VAL A 114 -7.17 -15.82 2.20
C VAL A 114 -5.66 -15.64 2.29
#